data_AF-A0A1A8P9P4-F1
#
_entry.id   AF-A0A1A8P9P4-F1
#
_cell.length_a   1.000
_cell.length_b   1.000
_cell.length_c   1.000
_cell.angle_alpha   90.00
_cell.angle_beta   90.00
_cell.angle_gamma   90.00
#
_symmetry.space_group_name_H-M   'P 1'
#
loop_
_entity.id
_entity.type
_entity.pdbx_description
1 polymer ?
#
loop_
_entity_poly.entity_id
_entity_poly.type
_entity_poly.pdbx_seq_one_letter_code
_entity_poly.pdbx_strand_id
1 'polypeptide(L)' 'NPLERENRATMIPIEQASSRFLFVVSEDDLNLDSKTYMDQLVERLRSHGKHNFETVSYPGAGHFLNPPYGP' A
#
# COMPACT_ATOMS: atom_id res chain seq x y z
N ASN A 1 -5.45 6.36 13.48
CA ASN A 1 -4.95 5.06 12.97
C ASN A 1 -5.92 4.55 11.90
N PRO A 2 -5.47 4.18 10.68
CA PRO A 2 -6.36 3.77 9.58
C PRO A 2 -7.32 2.61 9.91
N LEU A 3 -6.95 1.73 10.85
CA LEU A 3 -7.75 0.59 11.30
C LEU A 3 -8.82 0.95 12.35
N GLU A 4 -8.85 2.20 12.83
CA GLU A 4 -9.89 2.64 13.75
C GLU A 4 -11.27 2.50 13.12
N ARG A 5 -12.25 2.12 13.96
CA ARG A 5 -13.63 1.90 13.52
C ARG A 5 -14.21 3.07 12.74
N GLU A 6 -13.86 4.28 13.15
CA GLU A 6 -14.33 5.54 12.57
C GLU A 6 -13.84 5.72 11.12
N ASN A 7 -12.67 5.16 10.80
CA ASN A 7 -12.05 5.24 9.47
C ASN A 7 -12.54 4.12 8.51
N ARG A 8 -13.36 3.16 8.99
CA ARG A 8 -13.84 2.07 8.12
C ARG A 8 -14.64 2.54 6.91
N ALA A 9 -15.34 3.67 7.03
CA ALA A 9 -16.12 4.23 5.93
C ALA A 9 -15.24 4.80 4.80
N THR A 10 -13.97 5.12 5.07
CA THR A 10 -13.04 5.68 4.07
C THR A 10 -12.13 4.63 3.44
N MET A 11 -12.26 3.36 3.87
CA MET A 11 -11.47 2.26 3.32
C MET A 11 -11.81 1.99 1.86
N ILE A 12 -10.79 1.98 1.02
CA ILE A 12 -10.92 1.70 -0.42
C ILE A 12 -11.28 0.20 -0.59
N PRO A 13 -12.36 -0.15 -1.29
CA PRO A 13 -12.82 -1.53 -1.45
C PRO A 13 -12.05 -2.28 -2.54
N ILE A 14 -10.73 -2.38 -2.40
CA ILE A 14 -9.83 -2.95 -3.42
C ILE A 14 -10.08 -4.44 -3.72
N GLU A 15 -10.72 -5.18 -2.82
CA GLU A 15 -11.13 -6.57 -2.99
C GLU A 15 -12.13 -6.77 -4.13
N GLN A 16 -12.87 -5.72 -4.49
CA GLN A 16 -13.84 -5.75 -5.57
C GLN A 16 -13.19 -5.71 -6.95
N ALA A 17 -11.91 -5.30 -7.02
CA ALA A 17 -11.19 -5.25 -8.28
C ALA A 17 -10.85 -6.65 -8.82
N SER A 18 -10.89 -6.78 -10.14
CA SER A 18 -10.44 -7.97 -10.88
C SER A 18 -9.02 -7.84 -11.44
N SER A 19 -8.43 -6.64 -11.38
CA SER A 19 -7.08 -6.33 -11.88
C SER A 19 -5.99 -6.94 -11.01
N ARG A 20 -4.80 -7.12 -11.61
CA ARG A 20 -3.57 -7.43 -10.89
C ARG A 20 -2.95 -6.14 -10.34
N PHE A 21 -2.44 -6.18 -9.11
CA PHE A 21 -1.79 -5.03 -8.48
C PHE A 21 -0.29 -5.22 -8.32
N LEU A 22 0.45 -4.12 -8.41
CA LEU A 22 1.80 -3.99 -7.90
C LEU A 22 1.79 -2.85 -6.88
N PHE A 23 2.12 -3.18 -5.64
CA PHE A 23 2.34 -2.18 -4.60
C PHE A 23 3.84 -1.89 -4.48
N VAL A 24 4.19 -0.61 -4.45
CA VAL A 24 5.56 -0.15 -4.27
C VAL A 24 5.57 0.85 -3.13
N VAL A 25 6.42 0.63 -2.13
CA VAL A 25 6.51 1.50 -0.95
C VAL A 25 7.93 1.92 -0.67
N SER A 26 8.03 3.16 -0.20
CA SER A 26 9.19 3.77 0.43
C SER A 26 9.05 3.63 1.95
N GLU A 27 10.02 3.01 2.63
CA GLU A 27 9.91 2.73 4.07
C GLU A 27 10.18 3.96 4.96
N ASP A 28 10.99 4.90 4.49
CA ASP A 28 11.34 6.13 5.22
C ASP A 28 10.45 7.30 4.75
N ASP A 29 9.21 7.00 4.37
CA ASP A 29 8.21 8.00 4.01
C ASP A 29 7.70 8.75 5.25
N LEU A 30 8.11 10.01 5.38
CA LEU A 30 7.71 10.89 6.48
C LEU A 30 6.39 11.63 6.22
N ASN A 31 5.84 11.56 5.01
CA ASN A 31 4.59 12.22 4.65
C ASN A 31 3.40 11.29 4.88
N LEU A 32 3.56 10.01 4.55
CA LEU A 32 2.56 8.98 4.71
C LEU A 32 3.23 7.71 5.22
N ASP A 33 2.61 7.00 6.16
CA ASP A 33 3.07 5.66 6.57
C ASP A 33 2.72 4.62 5.50
N SER A 34 3.36 4.77 4.33
CA SER A 34 3.08 4.04 3.09
C SER A 34 3.20 2.53 3.30
N LYS A 35 4.14 2.10 4.15
CA LYS A 35 4.33 0.69 4.49
C LYS A 35 3.12 0.12 5.24
N THR A 36 2.66 0.81 6.29
CA THR A 36 1.48 0.38 7.05
C THR A 36 0.21 0.35 6.20
N TYR A 37 0.02 1.33 5.30
CA TYR A 37 -1.13 1.31 4.37
C TYR A 37 -1.05 0.15 3.38
N MET A 38 0.12 -0.13 2.79
CA MET A 38 0.27 -1.29 1.91
C MET A 38 -0.06 -2.59 2.62
N ASP A 39 0.45 -2.80 3.84
CA ASP A 39 0.21 -4.04 4.58
C ASP A 39 -1.29 -4.25 4.85
N GLN A 40 -2.05 -3.19 5.11
CA GLN A 40 -3.52 -3.25 5.25
C GLN A 40 -4.22 -3.63 3.95
N LEU A 41 -3.83 -3.02 2.83
CA LEU A 41 -4.40 -3.35 1.52
C LEU A 41 -4.11 -4.81 1.15
N VAL A 42 -2.89 -5.27 1.42
CA VAL A 42 -2.48 -6.67 1.23
C VAL A 42 -3.29 -7.62 2.10
N GLU A 43 -3.48 -7.31 3.40
CA GLU A 43 -4.30 -8.12 4.30
C GLU A 43 -5.77 -8.17 3.84
N ARG A 44 -6.32 -7.05 3.37
CA ARG A 44 -7.68 -7.00 2.83
C ARG A 44 -7.84 -7.87 1.58
N LEU A 45 -6.89 -7.82 0.65
CA LEU A 45 -6.90 -8.71 -0.53
C LEU A 45 -6.83 -10.18 -0.10
N ARG A 46 -5.91 -10.53 0.81
CA ARG A 46 -5.73 -11.91 1.29
C ARG A 46 -6.97 -12.44 2.00
N SER A 47 -7.59 -11.65 2.89
CA SER A 47 -8.80 -12.07 3.62
C SER A 47 -10.00 -12.30 2.69
N HIS A 48 -10.00 -11.69 1.49
CA HIS A 48 -10.98 -11.93 0.44
C HIS A 48 -10.52 -12.95 -0.63
N GLY A 49 -9.48 -13.73 -0.36
CA GLY A 49 -9.00 -14.80 -1.24
C GLY A 49 -8.33 -14.32 -2.52
N LYS A 50 -7.89 -13.06 -2.58
CA LYS A 50 -7.15 -12.50 -3.71
C LYS A 50 -5.66 -12.73 -3.49
N HIS A 51 -4.98 -13.20 -4.54
CA HIS A 51 -3.53 -13.47 -4.55
C HIS A 51 -2.83 -12.86 -5.77
N ASN A 52 -3.57 -12.13 -6.59
CA ASN A 52 -3.10 -11.51 -7.83
C ASN A 52 -2.45 -10.14 -7.56
N PHE A 53 -1.45 -10.11 -6.68
CA PHE A 53 -0.70 -8.91 -6.40
C PHE A 53 0.75 -9.20 -6.02
N GLU A 54 1.60 -8.20 -6.19
CA GLU A 54 3.00 -8.20 -5.78
C GLU A 54 3.29 -6.95 -4.93
N THR A 55 4.32 -7.04 -4.10
CA THR A 55 4.74 -5.97 -3.19
C THR A 55 6.25 -5.78 -3.31
N VAL A 56 6.70 -4.54 -3.44
CA VAL A 56 8.12 -4.15 -3.44
C VAL A 56 8.33 -3.07 -2.40
N SER A 57 9.35 -3.24 -1.57
CA SER A 57 9.73 -2.28 -0.52
C SER A 57 11.13 -1.75 -0.77
N TYR A 58 11.31 -0.43 -0.64
CA TYR A 58 12.59 0.24 -0.73
C TYR A 58 12.98 0.83 0.64
N PRO A 59 13.82 0.12 1.43
CA PRO A 59 14.35 0.63 2.69
C PRO A 59 15.17 1.91 2.46
N GLY A 60 15.02 2.91 3.34
CA GLY A 60 15.75 4.16 3.23
C GLY A 60 15.24 5.14 2.16
N ALA A 61 14.26 4.73 1.34
CA ALA A 61 13.63 5.64 0.39
C ALA A 61 12.60 6.52 1.09
N GLY A 62 12.61 7.82 0.80
CA GLY A 62 11.56 8.76 1.21
C GLY A 62 10.35 8.71 0.28
N HIS A 63 9.38 9.62 0.51
CA HIS A 63 8.09 9.65 -0.19
C HIS A 63 8.15 9.59 -1.73
N PHE A 64 9.16 10.21 -2.33
CA PHE A 64 9.28 10.31 -3.79
C PHE A 64 10.10 9.16 -4.38
N LEU A 65 9.42 8.17 -4.96
CA LEU A 65 10.03 7.14 -5.80
C LEU A 65 10.16 7.66 -7.24
N ASN A 66 11.21 8.44 -7.49
CA ASN A 66 11.49 9.05 -8.78
C ASN A 66 12.17 8.08 -9.76
N PRO A 67 12.11 8.35 -11.08
CA PRO A 67 12.96 7.67 -12.05
C PRO A 67 14.46 7.78 -11.67
N PRO A 68 15.29 6.83 -12.10
CA PRO A 68 16.73 6.90 -11.86
C PRO A 68 17.33 8.24 -12.28
N TYR A 69 18.19 8.80 -11.43
CA TYR A 69 18.87 10.09 -11.63
C TYR A 69 17.93 11.31 -11.70
N GLY A 70 16.70 11.18 -11.21
CA GLY A 70 15.80 12.32 -10.99
C GLY A 70 16.41 13.34 -10.02
N PRO A 71 16.10 14.64 -10.18
CA PRO A 71 16.58 15.69 -9.30
C PRO A 71 16.04 15.56 -7.87
#